data_AF-A0A4R6K0T2-F1
#
_entry.id   AF-A0A4R6K0T2-F1
#
_cell.length_a   1.000
_cell.length_b   1.000
_cell.length_c   1.000
_cell.angle_alpha   90.00
_cell.angle_beta   90.00
_cell.angle_gamma   90.00
#
_symmetry.space_group_name_H-M   'P 1'
#
loop_
_entity.id
_entity.type
_entity.pdbx_description
1 polymer ?
#
loop_
_entity_poly.entity_id
_entity_poly.type
_entity_poly.pdbx_seq_one_letter_code
_entity_poly.pdbx_strand_id
1 'polypeptide(L)'
;MTKRRKLVWTAGILAAAVASAGVGTAVWADPLKLPGSHTIEVYAQEDALSGETQKDPGLFGMCDADTYYAEQGDRKLCIVLSGPLGEVKAQRKDGKVTVAAEEVAALKRMAAKDSDATTLVLMGSGPSALIPIADLTDGKPVTVPALS
;
A
#
# COMPACT_ATOMS: atom_id res chain seq x y z
N MET A 1 -3.00 -31.37 71.94
CA MET A 1 -4.46 -31.15 72.06
C MET A 1 -4.85 -29.90 71.28
N THR A 2 -5.94 -30.04 70.53
CA THR A 2 -6.50 -29.23 69.45
C THR A 2 -6.83 -27.78 69.82
N LYS A 3 -6.58 -26.81 68.93
CA LYS A 3 -7.37 -25.56 68.88
C LYS A 3 -7.29 -24.81 67.52
N ARG A 4 -8.38 -24.99 66.74
CA ARG A 4 -9.12 -24.03 65.90
C ARG A 4 -8.35 -23.00 65.03
N ARG A 5 -8.56 -23.05 63.70
CA ARG A 5 -8.68 -21.87 62.81
C ARG A 5 -9.66 -22.24 61.67
N LYS A 6 -10.96 -21.93 61.81
CA LYS A 6 -11.70 -20.79 61.22
C LYS A 6 -11.61 -20.70 59.68
N LEU A 7 -12.77 -20.93 59.03
CA LEU A 7 -13.11 -20.55 57.66
C LEU A 7 -12.85 -19.05 57.40
N VAL A 8 -12.31 -18.72 56.22
CA VAL A 8 -12.67 -17.56 55.36
C VAL A 8 -12.16 -17.93 53.95
N TRP A 9 -13.00 -18.44 53.04
CA TRP A 9 -13.58 -17.77 51.86
C TRP A 9 -12.70 -16.73 51.14
N THR A 10 -12.82 -16.74 49.80
CA THR A 10 -12.39 -15.73 48.81
C THR A 10 -10.88 -15.54 48.57
N ALA A 11 -10.41 -16.07 47.44
CA ALA A 11 -9.69 -15.31 46.40
C ALA A 11 -9.25 -16.27 45.29
N GLY A 12 -10.21 -16.73 44.47
CA GLY A 12 -9.89 -17.29 43.16
C GLY A 12 -9.62 -16.15 42.19
N ILE A 13 -8.38 -15.66 42.17
CA ILE A 13 -7.87 -14.72 41.15
C ILE A 13 -6.41 -15.11 40.90
N LEU A 14 -5.98 -15.02 39.63
CA LEU A 14 -4.66 -15.28 39.04
C LEU A 14 -4.50 -16.74 38.55
N ALA A 15 -4.29 -17.04 37.28
CA ALA A 15 -3.92 -16.19 36.16
C ALA A 15 -4.32 -16.88 34.84
N ALA A 16 -5.16 -16.21 34.06
CA ALA A 16 -5.33 -16.46 32.63
C ALA A 16 -5.42 -15.11 31.93
N ALA A 17 -4.29 -14.40 31.91
CA ALA A 17 -4.06 -13.29 30.99
C ALA A 17 -2.92 -13.71 30.08
N VAL A 18 -3.26 -14.62 29.16
CA VAL A 18 -2.40 -14.99 28.03
C VAL A 18 -2.42 -13.81 27.07
N ALA A 19 -1.27 -13.16 26.93
CA ALA A 19 -0.78 -12.46 25.75
C ALA A 19 -1.85 -11.88 24.78
N SER A 20 -2.41 -10.73 25.13
CA SER A 20 -3.01 -9.80 24.16
C SER A 20 -2.08 -8.59 23.97
N ALA A 21 -0.81 -8.85 23.70
CA ALA A 21 0.12 -7.86 23.17
C ALA A 21 0.36 -8.18 21.69
N GLY A 22 -0.15 -7.36 20.78
CA GLY A 22 0.37 -7.34 19.40
C GLY A 22 -0.62 -7.43 18.24
N VAL A 23 -1.93 -7.22 18.43
CA VAL A 23 -2.86 -7.12 17.29
C VAL A 23 -3.76 -5.90 17.46
N GLY A 24 -3.16 -4.70 17.39
CA GLY A 24 -3.92 -3.46 17.60
C GLY A 24 -3.37 -2.20 16.94
N THR A 25 -2.30 -2.30 16.14
CA THR A 25 -1.66 -1.12 15.50
C THR A 25 -1.51 -1.25 13.97
N ALA A 26 -2.00 -2.32 13.35
CA ALA A 26 -1.75 -2.60 11.93
C ALA A 26 -2.79 -2.01 10.95
N VAL A 27 -3.68 -1.11 11.38
CA VAL A 27 -4.73 -0.54 10.50
C VAL A 27 -4.23 0.67 9.68
N TRP A 28 -2.98 1.10 9.87
CA TRP A 28 -2.36 2.22 9.13
C TRP A 28 -1.14 1.81 8.30
N ALA A 29 -0.84 0.50 8.21
CA ALA A 29 0.28 0.01 7.42
C ALA A 29 -0.19 -0.25 5.99
N ASP A 30 0.52 0.33 5.00
CA ASP A 30 0.39 0.00 3.58
C ASP A 30 0.20 -1.52 3.40
N PRO A 31 -0.91 -1.99 2.82
CA PRO A 31 -1.18 -3.42 2.67
C PRO A 31 -0.05 -4.12 1.91
N LEU A 32 0.63 -3.42 0.98
CA LEU A 32 1.78 -3.96 0.27
C LEU A 32 3.03 -4.15 1.13
N LYS A 33 3.10 -3.63 2.36
CA LYS A 33 4.18 -3.94 3.30
C LYS A 33 4.01 -5.31 3.95
N LEU A 34 2.82 -5.91 3.87
CA LEU A 34 2.56 -7.26 4.38
C LEU A 34 2.91 -8.30 3.30
N PRO A 35 3.48 -9.45 3.68
CA PRO A 35 3.73 -10.52 2.72
C PRO A 35 2.41 -11.05 2.17
N GLY A 36 2.32 -11.18 0.85
CA GLY A 36 1.16 -11.74 0.16
C GLY A 36 0.70 -10.90 -1.01
N SER A 37 -0.39 -11.33 -1.63
CA SER A 37 -1.08 -10.54 -2.65
C SER A 37 -2.20 -9.76 -2.00
N HIS A 38 -2.25 -8.46 -2.25
CA HIS A 38 -3.23 -7.55 -1.69
C HIS A 38 -3.98 -6.84 -2.81
N THR A 39 -5.24 -6.54 -2.55
CA THR A 39 -6.02 -5.66 -3.43
C THR A 39 -5.55 -4.23 -3.21
N ILE A 40 -5.23 -3.55 -4.31
CA ILE A 40 -4.74 -2.18 -4.32
C ILE A 40 -5.47 -1.39 -5.39
N GLU A 41 -5.67 -0.12 -5.13
CA GLU A 41 -6.35 0.78 -6.06
C GLU A 41 -5.40 1.20 -7.18
N VAL A 42 -5.97 1.45 -8.35
CA VAL A 42 -5.24 1.86 -9.55
C VAL A 42 -5.76 3.22 -9.98
N TYR A 43 -4.84 4.15 -10.20
CA TYR A 43 -5.09 5.51 -10.63
C TYR A 43 -4.35 5.77 -11.96
N ALA A 44 -4.81 6.74 -12.74
CA ALA A 44 -4.00 7.29 -13.83
C ALA A 44 -3.04 8.34 -13.26
N GLN A 45 -1.83 8.41 -13.80
CA GLN A 45 -0.94 9.56 -13.57
C GLN A 45 -1.28 10.66 -14.57
N GLU A 46 -1.51 11.87 -14.09
CA GLU A 46 -1.62 13.05 -14.95
C GLU A 46 -0.22 13.54 -15.31
N ASP A 47 0.32 13.07 -16.44
CA ASP A 47 1.68 13.35 -16.87
C ASP A 47 1.95 14.84 -17.15
N ALA A 48 0.91 15.62 -17.47
CA ALA A 48 1.02 17.06 -17.69
C ALA A 48 1.31 17.84 -16.41
N LEU A 49 0.95 17.30 -15.24
CA LEU A 49 1.10 17.93 -13.93
C LEU A 49 2.12 17.18 -13.05
N SER A 50 2.39 15.92 -13.35
CA SER A 50 3.34 15.09 -12.64
C SER A 50 4.76 15.33 -13.15
N GLY A 51 5.74 15.40 -12.24
CA GLY A 51 7.11 15.71 -12.63
C GLY A 51 8.13 15.47 -11.53
N GLU A 52 9.40 15.56 -11.91
CA GLU A 52 10.49 15.56 -10.93
C GLU A 52 10.50 16.85 -10.13
N THR A 53 10.72 16.71 -8.83
CA THR A 53 10.93 17.84 -7.93
C THR A 53 12.32 17.78 -7.33
N GLN A 54 12.97 18.95 -7.20
CA GLN A 54 14.17 19.08 -6.35
C GLN A 54 13.80 19.47 -4.92
N LYS A 55 12.55 19.86 -4.69
CA LYS A 55 12.07 20.32 -3.40
C LYS A 55 11.52 19.13 -2.62
N ASP A 56 12.07 18.91 -1.44
CA ASP A 56 11.55 17.94 -0.49
C ASP A 56 10.08 18.26 -0.16
N PRO A 57 9.22 17.24 -0.05
CA PRO A 57 7.84 17.44 0.34
C PRO A 57 7.83 18.06 1.73
N GLY A 58 6.82 18.89 2.00
CA GLY A 58 6.61 19.40 3.35
C GLY A 58 6.37 18.26 4.36
N LEU A 59 6.06 18.64 5.60
CA LEU A 59 5.86 17.73 6.74
C LEU A 59 4.85 16.57 6.51
N PHE A 60 4.10 16.57 5.41
CA PHE A 60 3.02 15.63 5.12
C PHE A 60 3.25 14.72 3.90
N GLY A 61 4.42 14.75 3.25
CA GLY A 61 4.69 13.85 2.10
C GLY A 61 3.87 14.16 0.84
N MET A 62 3.41 15.41 0.72
CA MET A 62 2.70 15.93 -0.45
C MET A 62 3.53 17.06 -1.06
N CYS A 63 3.57 17.15 -2.39
CA CYS A 63 4.27 18.26 -3.05
C CYS A 63 3.42 19.55 -3.06
N ASP A 64 2.10 19.40 -3.05
CA ASP A 64 1.05 20.42 -3.01
C ASP A 64 -0.28 19.77 -2.58
N ALA A 65 -1.36 20.54 -2.44
CA ALA A 65 -2.65 20.11 -1.91
C ALA A 65 -3.22 18.81 -2.52
N ASP A 66 -2.97 18.58 -3.82
CA ASP A 66 -3.53 17.46 -4.59
C ASP A 66 -2.45 16.58 -5.24
N THR A 67 -1.21 16.60 -4.71
CA THR A 67 -0.08 15.88 -5.32
C THR A 67 0.67 15.04 -4.30
N TYR A 68 0.97 13.79 -4.68
CA TYR A 68 1.69 12.84 -3.84
C TYR A 68 3.18 12.88 -4.12
N TYR A 69 3.98 12.90 -3.06
CA TYR A 69 5.41 12.67 -3.21
C TYR A 69 5.72 11.18 -3.25
N ALA A 70 6.62 10.77 -4.14
CA ALA A 70 7.13 9.41 -4.20
C ALA A 70 8.60 9.41 -4.65
N GLU A 71 9.38 8.48 -4.12
CA GLU A 71 10.76 8.29 -4.55
C GLU A 71 10.90 7.04 -5.43
N GLN A 72 11.58 7.21 -6.57
CA GLN A 72 11.93 6.12 -7.48
C GLN A 72 13.46 6.09 -7.66
N GLY A 73 14.15 5.33 -6.79
CA GLY A 73 15.61 5.35 -6.73
C GLY A 73 16.09 6.73 -6.26
N ASP A 74 16.92 7.39 -7.06
CA ASP A 74 17.42 8.74 -6.74
C ASP A 74 16.49 9.86 -7.23
N ARG A 75 15.39 9.51 -7.92
CA ARG A 75 14.44 10.49 -8.47
C ARG A 75 13.33 10.76 -7.46
N LYS A 76 13.06 12.04 -7.26
CA LYS A 76 11.98 12.55 -6.42
C LYS A 76 10.83 13.00 -7.31
N LEU A 77 9.66 12.40 -7.14
CA LEU A 77 8.52 12.57 -8.03
C LEU A 77 7.36 13.21 -7.28
N CYS A 78 6.71 14.17 -7.93
CA CYS A 78 5.39 14.65 -7.55
C CYS A 78 4.39 14.06 -8.54
N ILE A 79 3.48 13.25 -8.03
CA ILE A 79 2.53 12.48 -8.80
C ILE A 79 1.15 13.09 -8.56
N VAL A 80 0.49 13.49 -9.64
CA VAL A 80 -0.90 13.92 -9.65
C VAL A 80 -1.73 12.75 -10.17
N LEU A 81 -2.78 12.40 -9.43
CA LEU A 81 -3.60 11.23 -9.71
C LEU A 81 -4.94 11.64 -10.30
N SER A 82 -5.34 10.99 -11.40
CA SER A 82 -6.67 11.14 -11.97
C SER A 82 -7.55 9.95 -11.61
N GLY A 83 -8.36 10.14 -10.56
CA GLY A 83 -9.45 9.27 -10.12
C GLY A 83 -9.09 7.81 -9.79
N PRO A 84 -9.94 7.08 -9.04
CA PRO A 84 -9.79 5.63 -8.95
C PRO A 84 -10.34 4.98 -10.22
N LEU A 85 -9.47 4.32 -10.99
CA LEU A 85 -9.84 3.60 -12.21
C LEU A 85 -10.38 2.19 -11.91
N GLY A 86 -9.98 1.62 -10.77
CA GLY A 86 -10.37 0.30 -10.30
C GLY A 86 -9.38 -0.27 -9.30
N GLU A 87 -9.46 -1.57 -9.07
CA GLU A 87 -8.59 -2.29 -8.13
C GLU A 87 -7.99 -3.53 -8.80
N VAL A 88 -6.75 -3.86 -8.43
CA VAL A 88 -6.07 -5.09 -8.86
C VAL A 88 -5.37 -5.77 -7.70
N LYS A 89 -5.01 -7.03 -7.90
CA LYS A 89 -4.14 -7.74 -6.98
C LYS A 89 -2.68 -7.52 -7.32
N ALA A 90 -1.91 -7.05 -6.33
CA ALA A 90 -0.47 -6.93 -6.45
C ALA A 90 0.25 -7.44 -5.20
N GLN A 91 1.50 -7.79 -5.38
CA GLN A 91 2.40 -8.23 -4.33
C GLN A 91 3.68 -7.42 -4.35
N ARG A 92 4.10 -6.91 -3.19
CA ARG A 92 5.43 -6.33 -3.03
C ARG A 92 6.40 -7.38 -2.49
N LYS A 93 7.54 -7.53 -3.13
CA LYS A 93 8.62 -8.42 -2.71
C LYS A 93 9.96 -7.88 -3.20
N ASP A 94 10.98 -7.91 -2.35
CA ASP A 94 12.35 -7.53 -2.70
C ASP A 94 12.46 -6.14 -3.37
N GLY A 95 11.70 -5.16 -2.85
CA GLY A 95 11.70 -3.78 -3.38
C GLY A 95 10.98 -3.60 -4.71
N LYS A 96 10.23 -4.61 -5.18
CA LYS A 96 9.46 -4.57 -6.42
C LYS A 96 7.99 -4.86 -6.16
N VAL A 97 7.11 -4.27 -6.95
CA VAL A 97 5.68 -4.60 -6.98
C VAL A 97 5.41 -5.42 -8.23
N THR A 98 4.74 -6.56 -8.05
CA THR A 98 4.35 -7.45 -9.13
C THR A 98 2.83 -7.56 -9.20
N VAL A 99 2.29 -7.36 -10.39
CA VAL A 99 0.90 -7.62 -10.75
C VAL A 99 0.85 -8.90 -11.57
N ALA A 100 -0.07 -9.80 -11.21
CA ALA A 100 -0.19 -11.10 -11.86
C ALA A 100 -0.70 -10.98 -13.30
N ALA A 101 -0.41 -11.97 -14.14
CA ALA A 101 -0.72 -11.94 -15.57
C ALA A 101 -2.23 -11.80 -15.85
N GLU A 102 -3.05 -12.42 -15.00
CA GLU A 102 -4.51 -12.38 -15.08
C GLU A 102 -5.10 -10.98 -14.83
N GLU A 103 -4.40 -10.12 -14.10
CA GLU A 103 -4.83 -8.75 -13.79
C GLU A 103 -4.42 -7.74 -14.87
N VAL A 104 -3.48 -8.08 -15.76
CA VAL A 104 -2.99 -7.15 -16.80
C VAL A 104 -4.10 -6.74 -17.78
N ALA A 105 -5.01 -7.65 -18.11
CA ALA A 105 -6.17 -7.30 -18.93
C ALA A 105 -7.12 -6.32 -18.22
N ALA A 106 -7.17 -6.33 -16.88
CA ALA A 106 -7.91 -5.34 -16.10
C ALA A 106 -7.18 -3.99 -16.11
N LEU A 107 -5.86 -3.97 -15.89
CA LEU A 107 -5.02 -2.77 -15.98
C LEU A 107 -5.15 -2.07 -17.34
N LYS A 108 -5.13 -2.81 -18.45
CA LYS A 108 -5.32 -2.23 -19.80
C LYS A 108 -6.70 -1.60 -19.98
N ARG A 109 -7.74 -2.24 -19.44
CA ARG A 109 -9.11 -1.69 -19.47
C ARG A 109 -9.24 -0.44 -18.60
N MET A 110 -8.52 -0.38 -17.48
CA MET A 110 -8.44 0.80 -16.64
C MET A 110 -7.71 1.95 -17.34
N ALA A 111 -6.54 1.68 -17.93
CA ALA A 111 -5.81 2.63 -18.75
C ALA A 111 -6.69 3.19 -19.89
N ALA A 112 -7.49 2.36 -20.56
CA ALA A 112 -8.38 2.83 -21.62
C ALA A 112 -9.51 3.78 -21.16
N LYS A 113 -9.75 3.93 -19.84
CA LYS A 113 -10.71 4.92 -19.32
C LYS A 113 -10.15 6.34 -19.31
N ASP A 114 -8.83 6.47 -19.34
CA ASP A 114 -8.11 7.74 -19.38
C ASP A 114 -7.18 7.72 -20.60
N SER A 115 -7.62 8.35 -21.69
CA SER A 115 -6.89 8.35 -22.96
C SER A 115 -5.59 9.15 -22.93
N ASP A 116 -5.42 10.01 -21.93
CA ASP A 116 -4.27 10.92 -21.82
C ASP A 116 -3.20 10.35 -20.88
N ALA A 117 -3.55 9.36 -20.05
CA ALA A 117 -2.62 8.66 -19.18
C ALA A 117 -1.58 7.84 -19.98
N THR A 118 -0.29 8.01 -19.67
CA THR A 118 0.78 7.10 -20.15
C THR A 118 1.27 6.14 -19.08
N THR A 119 0.97 6.44 -17.81
CA THR A 119 1.40 5.68 -16.62
C THR A 119 0.22 5.43 -15.68
N LEU A 120 0.13 4.22 -15.15
CA LEU A 120 -0.78 3.85 -14.06
C LEU A 120 -0.04 3.89 -12.73
N VAL A 121 -0.73 4.33 -11.68
CA VAL A 121 -0.21 4.37 -10.32
C VAL A 121 -0.95 3.37 -9.45
N LEU A 122 -0.19 2.50 -8.80
CA LEU A 122 -0.68 1.58 -7.80
C LEU A 122 -0.69 2.26 -6.44
N MET A 123 -1.86 2.34 -5.81
CA MET A 123 -2.08 3.01 -4.53
C MET A 123 -2.41 1.99 -3.43
N GLY A 124 -1.53 1.92 -2.42
CA GLY A 124 -1.81 1.29 -1.14
C GLY A 124 -2.29 2.34 -0.14
N SER A 125 -1.43 2.72 0.82
CA SER A 125 -1.64 3.91 1.67
C SER A 125 -1.06 5.20 1.07
N GLY A 126 -0.53 5.12 -0.15
CA GLY A 126 0.19 6.14 -0.91
C GLY A 126 0.71 5.51 -2.20
N PRO A 127 1.41 6.26 -3.08
CA PRO A 127 1.94 5.71 -4.31
C PRO A 127 2.93 4.59 -4.00
N SER A 128 2.62 3.37 -4.44
CA SER A 128 3.42 2.18 -4.17
C SER A 128 4.23 1.73 -5.38
N ALA A 129 3.76 2.02 -6.59
CA ALA A 129 4.45 1.68 -7.84
C ALA A 129 3.90 2.48 -9.03
N LEU A 130 4.77 2.73 -10.01
CA LEU A 130 4.43 3.28 -11.32
C LEU A 130 4.51 2.18 -12.37
N ILE A 131 3.47 2.02 -13.16
CA ILE A 131 3.39 1.05 -14.25
C ILE A 131 3.19 1.81 -15.57
N PRO A 132 4.23 1.90 -16.42
CA PRO A 132 4.06 2.42 -17.77
C PRO A 132 3.05 1.56 -18.54
N ILE A 133 2.07 2.19 -19.20
CA ILE A 133 1.05 1.45 -19.97
C ILE A 133 1.69 0.65 -21.12
N ALA A 134 2.80 1.15 -21.65
CA ALA A 134 3.60 0.48 -22.68
C ALA A 134 4.17 -0.88 -22.22
N ASP A 135 4.33 -1.11 -20.92
CA ASP A 135 4.88 -2.36 -20.37
C ASP A 135 3.79 -3.45 -20.18
N LEU A 136 2.51 -3.10 -20.34
CA LEU A 136 1.40 -4.02 -20.18
C LEU A 136 1.34 -5.00 -21.38
N THR A 137 1.82 -6.22 -21.18
CA THR A 137 1.74 -7.30 -22.18
C THR A 137 0.73 -8.36 -21.77
N ASP A 138 -0.17 -8.77 -22.68
CA ASP A 138 -1.20 -9.75 -22.35
C ASP A 138 -0.60 -11.09 -21.96
N GLY A 139 -1.17 -11.70 -20.91
CA GLY A 139 -0.76 -13.01 -20.41
C GLY A 139 0.62 -13.03 -19.73
N LYS A 140 1.24 -11.87 -19.47
CA LYS A 140 2.50 -11.78 -18.72
C LYS A 140 2.30 -10.98 -17.45
N PRO A 141 2.92 -11.38 -16.32
CA PRO A 141 2.95 -10.55 -15.13
C PRO A 141 3.77 -9.28 -15.41
N VAL A 142 3.45 -8.21 -14.67
CA VAL A 142 4.18 -6.95 -14.72
C VAL A 142 4.88 -6.77 -13.39
N THR A 143 6.20 -6.53 -13.43
CA THR A 143 7.00 -6.29 -12.24
C THR A 143 7.74 -4.97 -12.40
N VAL A 144 7.50 -4.05 -11.47
CA VAL A 144 8.08 -2.71 -11.48
C VAL A 144 8.76 -2.40 -10.14
N PRO A 145 9.74 -1.48 -10.10
CA PRO A 145 10.30 -0.99 -8.84
C PRO A 145 9.20 -0.42 -7.95
N ALA A 146 9.27 -0.72 -6.66
CA ALA A 146 8.36 -0.14 -5.69
C ALA A 146 8.81 1.29 -5.32
N LEU A 147 7.86 2.19 -5.15
CA LEU A 147 8.10 3.55 -4.69
C LEU A 147 8.27 3.59 -3.17
N SER A 148 9.03 4.58 -2.70
CA SER A 148 9.29 4.82 -1.27
C SER A 148 8.73 6.16 -0.82
#